data_AF-A0A952Z0P6-F1
#
_entry.id   AF-A0A952Z0P6-F1
#
_cell.length_a   1.000
_cell.length_b   1.000
_cell.length_c   1.000
_cell.angle_alpha   90.00
_cell.angle_beta   90.00
_cell.angle_gamma   90.00
#
_symmetry.space_group_name_H-M   'P 1'
#
loop_
_entity.id
_entity.type
_entity.pdbx_description
1 polymer ?
#
loop_
_entity_poly.entity_id
_entity_poly.type
_entity_poly.pdbx_seq_one_letter_code
_entity_poly.pdbx_strand_id
1 'polypeptide(L)'
;MSDIDKNTASSELFGSWKPADYIEQRAKQYQTWYDKKAVSAKATYLRMRTAIVLGGVVVPVIVNSALPGKEIVASIISLVVAACVALESVYHYREQWKNYRSTEQFLGREQVLFLTGEGGYKEFKSAQAAFIYFVERCEGAIEVENASTLNVMTLAQQGGEASKNS
;
A
#
# COMPACT_ATOMS: atom_id res chain seq x y z
N MET A 1 0.37 -11.51 -47.28
CA MET A 1 -0.21 -10.16 -47.07
C MET A 1 -1.39 -10.33 -46.12
N SER A 2 -1.16 -10.24 -44.81
CA SER A 2 -2.14 -10.56 -43.76
C SER A 2 -2.30 -9.36 -42.81
N ASP A 3 -2.62 -8.20 -43.37
CA ASP A 3 -2.75 -6.93 -42.65
C ASP A 3 -4.22 -6.51 -42.42
N ILE A 4 -5.17 -7.44 -42.53
CA ILE A 4 -6.61 -7.16 -42.37
C ILE A 4 -7.13 -7.43 -40.94
N ASP A 5 -6.38 -8.08 -40.05
CA ASP A 5 -6.95 -8.61 -38.80
C ASP A 5 -6.69 -7.75 -37.53
N LYS A 6 -5.61 -6.96 -37.48
CA LYS A 6 -5.27 -6.23 -36.24
C LYS A 6 -6.17 -5.04 -35.94
N ASN A 7 -6.66 -4.34 -36.97
CA ASN A 7 -7.41 -3.10 -36.78
C ASN A 7 -8.88 -3.36 -36.37
N THR A 8 -9.46 -4.46 -36.84
CA THR A 8 -10.82 -4.89 -36.48
C THR A 8 -10.89 -5.41 -35.04
N ALA A 9 -9.90 -6.19 -34.59
CA ALA A 9 -9.83 -6.62 -33.20
C ALA A 9 -9.62 -5.45 -32.22
N SER A 10 -8.91 -4.40 -32.65
CA SER A 10 -8.65 -3.20 -31.83
C SER A 10 -9.90 -2.36 -31.58
N SER A 11 -10.82 -2.29 -32.55
CA SER A 11 -12.08 -1.54 -32.40
C SER A 11 -13.12 -2.28 -31.56
N GLU A 12 -13.07 -3.61 -31.48
CA GLU A 12 -13.94 -4.41 -30.61
C GLU A 12 -13.55 -4.33 -29.12
N LEU A 13 -12.28 -4.03 -28.81
CA LEU A 13 -11.79 -3.94 -27.43
C LEU A 13 -12.18 -2.63 -26.74
N PHE A 14 -12.21 -1.52 -27.47
CA PHE A 14 -12.52 -0.19 -26.92
C PHE A 14 -13.99 -0.09 -26.51
N GLY A 15 -14.25 0.17 -25.23
CA GLY A 15 -15.62 0.27 -24.69
C GLY A 15 -16.31 -1.07 -24.46
N SER A 16 -15.58 -2.18 -24.53
CA SER A 16 -16.13 -3.54 -24.32
C SER A 16 -16.59 -3.79 -22.88
N TRP A 17 -15.97 -3.14 -21.89
CA TRP A 17 -16.30 -3.32 -20.48
C TRP A 17 -17.54 -2.54 -20.08
N LYS A 18 -18.50 -3.24 -19.48
CA LYS A 18 -19.66 -2.62 -18.82
C LYS A 18 -19.28 -2.26 -17.38
N PRO A 19 -20.08 -1.41 -16.70
CA PRO A 19 -19.81 -1.05 -15.31
C PRO A 19 -19.68 -2.24 -14.37
N ALA A 20 -20.49 -3.28 -14.56
CA ALA A 20 -20.41 -4.51 -13.77
C ALA A 20 -19.08 -5.26 -13.96
N ASP A 21 -18.55 -5.29 -15.19
CA ASP A 21 -17.29 -5.95 -15.50
C ASP A 21 -16.13 -5.25 -14.80
N TYR A 22 -16.09 -3.91 -14.86
CA TYR A 22 -15.06 -3.13 -14.18
C TYR A 22 -15.12 -3.30 -12.66
N ILE A 23 -16.33 -3.25 -12.08
CA ILE A 23 -16.52 -3.43 -10.64
C ILE A 23 -16.00 -4.80 -10.19
N GLU A 24 -16.38 -5.87 -10.90
CA GLU A 24 -16.05 -7.23 -10.49
C GLU A 24 -14.59 -7.57 -10.75
N GLN A 25 -14.09 -7.25 -11.94
CA GLN A 25 -12.78 -7.72 -12.39
C GLN A 25 -11.64 -6.81 -11.94
N ARG A 26 -11.90 -5.52 -11.71
CA ARG A 26 -10.85 -4.51 -11.45
C ARG A 26 -10.98 -3.87 -10.08
N ALA A 27 -12.12 -3.26 -9.77
CA ALA A 27 -12.29 -2.55 -8.50
C ALA A 27 -12.20 -3.50 -7.29
N LYS A 28 -12.93 -4.63 -7.32
CA LYS A 28 -12.88 -5.65 -6.25
C LYS A 28 -11.53 -6.36 -6.16
N GLN A 29 -10.86 -6.58 -7.29
CA GLN A 29 -9.51 -7.14 -7.31
C GLN A 29 -8.57 -6.26 -6.47
N TYR A 30 -8.59 -4.94 -6.69
CA TYR A 30 -7.75 -4.03 -5.90
C TYR A 30 -8.21 -3.84 -4.48
N GLN A 31 -9.51 -3.74 -4.20
CA GLN A 31 -9.99 -3.69 -2.81
C GLN A 31 -9.44 -4.87 -2.00
N THR A 32 -9.54 -6.08 -2.57
CA THR A 32 -9.00 -7.30 -1.93
C THR A 32 -7.48 -7.26 -1.79
N TRP A 33 -6.77 -6.77 -2.80
CA TRP A 33 -5.32 -6.64 -2.76
C TRP A 33 -4.88 -5.65 -1.67
N TYR A 34 -5.53 -4.48 -1.62
CA TYR A 34 -5.27 -3.44 -0.65
C TYR A 34 -5.59 -3.85 0.78
N ASP A 35 -6.70 -4.55 1.02
CA ASP A 35 -7.02 -5.07 2.35
C ASP A 35 -5.92 -6.02 2.85
N LYS A 36 -5.50 -6.98 2.02
CA LYS A 36 -4.39 -7.90 2.34
C LYS A 36 -3.09 -7.17 2.62
N LYS A 37 -2.74 -6.16 1.79
CA LYS A 37 -1.53 -5.35 1.96
C LYS A 37 -1.58 -4.50 3.22
N ALA A 38 -2.72 -3.89 3.51
CA ALA A 38 -2.97 -3.11 4.72
C ALA A 38 -2.75 -3.97 5.98
N VAL A 39 -3.33 -5.18 6.02
CA VAL A 39 -3.16 -6.11 7.15
C VAL A 39 -1.70 -6.49 7.34
N SER A 40 -0.99 -6.83 6.25
CA SER A 40 0.43 -7.20 6.31
C SER A 40 1.31 -6.04 6.80
N ALA A 41 1.15 -4.84 6.23
CA ALA A 41 1.90 -3.65 6.63
C ALA A 41 1.64 -3.29 8.10
N LYS A 42 0.39 -3.37 8.55
CA LYS A 42 0.02 -3.17 9.96
C LYS A 42 0.71 -4.16 10.88
N ALA A 43 0.70 -5.45 10.52
CA ALA A 43 1.32 -6.49 11.33
C ALA A 43 2.83 -6.27 11.46
N THR A 44 3.52 -5.96 10.36
CA THR A 44 4.96 -5.65 10.37
C THR A 44 5.26 -4.41 11.22
N TYR A 45 4.50 -3.33 11.03
CA TYR A 45 4.63 -2.11 11.83
C TYR A 45 4.50 -2.40 13.33
N LEU A 46 3.45 -3.13 13.74
CA LEU A 46 3.22 -3.44 15.15
C LEU A 46 4.30 -4.36 15.75
N ARG A 47 4.81 -5.34 14.98
CA ARG A 47 5.92 -6.19 15.42
C ARG A 47 7.19 -5.37 15.67
N MET A 48 7.60 -4.53 14.71
CA MET A 48 8.77 -3.67 14.85
C MET A 48 8.60 -2.71 16.02
N ARG A 49 7.43 -2.08 16.13
CA ARG A 49 7.13 -1.16 17.24
C ARG A 49 7.18 -1.84 18.60
N THR A 50 6.70 -3.08 18.68
CA THR A 50 6.75 -3.88 19.90
C THR A 50 8.19 -4.21 20.28
N ALA A 51 9.03 -4.63 19.32
CA ALA A 51 10.45 -4.91 19.56
C ALA A 51 11.21 -3.66 20.05
N ILE A 52 10.95 -2.50 19.43
CA ILE A 52 11.56 -1.22 19.82
C ILE A 52 11.19 -0.85 21.26
N VAL A 53 9.89 -0.91 21.59
CA VAL A 53 9.40 -0.54 22.94
C VAL A 53 9.93 -1.50 23.99
N LEU A 54 9.80 -2.81 23.78
CA LEU A 54 10.27 -3.81 24.73
C LEU A 54 11.79 -3.73 24.92
N GLY A 55 12.55 -3.62 23.83
CA GLY A 55 14.01 -3.47 23.91
C GLY A 55 14.43 -2.21 24.67
N GLY A 56 13.78 -1.07 24.41
CA GLY A 56 14.05 0.18 25.12
C GLY A 56 13.77 0.11 26.62
N VAL A 57 12.76 -0.66 27.05
CA VAL A 57 12.43 -0.86 28.47
C VAL A 57 13.35 -1.89 29.13
N VAL A 58 13.77 -2.93 28.41
CA VAL A 58 14.57 -4.03 28.96
C VAL A 58 16.04 -3.65 29.14
N VAL A 59 16.62 -2.83 28.25
CA VAL A 59 18.04 -2.45 28.31
C VAL A 59 18.44 -1.84 29.66
N PRO A 60 17.73 -0.83 30.21
CA PRO A 60 18.06 -0.28 31.53
C PRO A 60 18.01 -1.34 32.65
N VAL A 61 17.05 -2.27 32.60
CA VAL A 61 16.92 -3.33 33.60
C VAL A 61 18.13 -4.26 33.58
N ILE A 62 18.60 -4.65 32.39
CA ILE A 62 19.78 -5.51 32.22
C ILE A 62 21.03 -4.80 32.75
N VAL A 63 21.25 -3.54 32.36
CA VAL A 63 22.44 -2.78 32.77
C VAL A 63 22.52 -2.61 34.30
N ASN A 64 21.38 -2.42 34.96
CA ASN A 64 21.29 -2.28 36.42
C ASN A 64 21.26 -3.61 37.18
N SER A 65 21.27 -4.75 36.49
CA SER A 65 21.28 -6.08 37.12
C SER A 65 22.69 -6.54 37.50
N ALA A 66 22.76 -7.61 38.30
CA ALA A 66 24.01 -8.30 38.65
C ALA A 66 24.36 -9.47 37.69
N LEU A 67 23.77 -9.49 36.49
CA LEU A 67 24.00 -10.57 35.52
C LEU A 67 25.43 -10.50 34.92
N PRO A 68 26.12 -11.64 34.77
CA PRO A 68 27.40 -11.68 34.06
C PRO A 68 27.19 -11.41 32.56
N GLY A 69 28.08 -10.62 31.94
CA GLY A 69 28.02 -10.30 30.51
C GLY A 69 26.89 -9.35 30.11
N LYS A 70 26.25 -8.67 31.08
CA LYS A 70 25.13 -7.75 30.85
C LYS A 70 25.43 -6.64 29.84
N GLU A 71 26.66 -6.17 29.74
CA GLU A 71 27.08 -5.13 28.80
C GLU A 71 26.96 -5.63 27.35
N ILE A 72 27.38 -6.87 27.09
CA ILE A 72 27.29 -7.51 25.77
C ILE A 72 25.82 -7.73 25.40
N VAL A 73 25.02 -8.26 26.33
CA VAL A 73 23.59 -8.51 26.10
C VAL A 73 22.85 -7.20 25.82
N ALA A 74 23.07 -6.16 26.64
CA ALA A 74 22.47 -4.84 26.45
C ALA A 74 22.88 -4.21 25.12
N SER A 75 24.14 -4.39 24.70
CA SER A 75 24.64 -3.88 23.41
C SER A 75 23.97 -4.57 22.23
N ILE A 76 23.81 -5.90 22.27
CA ILE A 76 23.12 -6.65 21.21
C ILE A 76 21.66 -6.21 21.09
N ILE A 77 20.93 -6.08 22.22
CA ILE A 77 19.54 -5.63 22.20
C ILE A 77 19.45 -4.20 21.65
N SER A 78 20.35 -3.31 22.08
CA SER A 78 20.37 -1.92 21.59
C SER A 78 20.62 -1.85 20.09
N LEU A 79 21.51 -2.70 19.56
CA LEU A 79 21.76 -2.80 18.12
C LEU A 79 20.51 -3.26 17.36
N VAL A 80 19.80 -4.28 17.86
CA VAL A 80 18.55 -4.76 17.26
C VAL A 80 17.49 -3.66 17.27
N VAL A 81 17.33 -2.94 18.38
CA VAL A 81 16.38 -1.82 18.49
C VAL A 81 16.73 -0.72 17.48
N ALA A 82 18.00 -0.32 17.40
CA ALA A 82 18.46 0.68 16.45
C ALA A 82 18.21 0.25 15.00
N ALA A 83 18.48 -1.01 14.67
CA ALA A 83 18.18 -1.57 13.35
C ALA A 83 16.67 -1.55 13.05
N CYS A 84 15.82 -1.92 14.01
CA CYS A 84 14.37 -1.83 13.85
C CYS A 84 13.90 -0.39 13.60
N VAL A 85 14.42 0.59 14.36
CA VAL A 85 14.08 2.02 14.16
C VAL A 85 14.51 2.49 12.77
N ALA A 86 15.73 2.16 12.36
CA ALA A 86 16.25 2.53 11.04
C ALA A 86 15.41 1.90 9.92
N LEU A 87 15.13 0.59 9.98
CA LEU A 87 14.29 -0.08 8.99
C LEU A 87 12.85 0.49 8.97
N GLU A 88 12.26 0.81 10.13
CA GLU A 88 10.94 1.44 10.19
C GLU A 88 10.94 2.80 9.47
N SER A 89 11.99 3.60 9.67
CA SER A 89 12.15 4.91 9.04
C SER A 89 12.34 4.87 7.53
N VAL A 90 12.81 3.75 6.97
CA VAL A 90 13.00 3.57 5.53
C VAL A 90 11.74 3.01 4.88
N TYR A 91 11.12 2.00 5.49
CA TYR A 91 9.97 1.32 4.90
C TYR A 91 8.63 2.00 5.19
N HIS A 92 8.55 2.92 6.16
CA HIS A 92 7.33 3.66 6.48
C HIS A 92 6.06 2.78 6.59
N TYR A 93 6.17 1.59 7.19
CA TYR A 93 5.08 0.59 7.19
C TYR A 93 3.75 1.11 7.75
N ARG A 94 3.80 2.07 8.69
CA ARG A 94 2.62 2.74 9.23
C ARG A 94 1.87 3.54 8.17
N GLU A 95 2.59 4.27 7.33
CA GLU A 95 2.01 5.09 6.26
C GLU A 95 1.47 4.18 5.16
N GLN A 96 2.23 3.16 4.75
CA GLN A 96 1.76 2.15 3.81
C GLN A 96 0.44 1.51 4.26
N TRP A 97 0.35 1.06 5.53
CA TRP A 97 -0.90 0.51 6.06
C TRP A 97 -2.08 1.49 5.90
N LYS A 98 -1.90 2.75 6.27
CA LYS A 98 -2.95 3.76 6.17
C LYS A 98 -3.33 4.05 4.72
N ASN A 99 -2.35 4.16 3.83
CA ASN A 99 -2.57 4.45 2.41
C ASN A 99 -3.37 3.30 1.77
N TYR A 100 -2.93 2.06 1.93
CA TYR A 100 -3.66 0.89 1.42
C TYR A 100 -5.11 0.85 1.95
N ARG A 101 -5.32 1.07 3.25
CA ARG A 101 -6.67 1.05 3.83
C ARG A 101 -7.54 2.21 3.33
N SER A 102 -6.95 3.40 3.18
CA SER A 102 -7.65 4.57 2.66
C SER A 102 -8.07 4.37 1.20
N THR A 103 -7.19 3.82 0.36
CA THR A 103 -7.49 3.55 -1.05
C THR A 103 -8.55 2.46 -1.19
N GLU A 104 -8.47 1.38 -0.41
CA GLU A 104 -9.52 0.34 -0.37
C GLU A 104 -10.89 0.91 -0.03
N GLN A 105 -10.97 1.70 1.05
CA GLN A 105 -12.20 2.37 1.47
C GLN A 105 -12.69 3.39 0.45
N PHE A 106 -11.78 4.09 -0.22
CA PHE A 106 -12.12 5.00 -1.31
C PHE A 106 -12.80 4.24 -2.45
N LEU A 107 -12.21 3.14 -2.94
CA LEU A 107 -12.80 2.33 -4.01
C LEU A 107 -14.19 1.81 -3.61
N GLY A 108 -14.35 1.31 -2.39
CA GLY A 108 -15.64 0.80 -1.89
C GLY A 108 -16.71 1.89 -1.83
N ARG A 109 -16.37 3.07 -1.30
CA ARG A 109 -17.27 4.21 -1.25
C ARG A 109 -17.61 4.72 -2.65
N GLU A 110 -16.63 4.84 -3.53
CA GLU A 110 -16.81 5.34 -4.90
C GLU A 110 -17.76 4.41 -5.68
N GLN A 111 -17.63 3.09 -5.51
CA GLN A 111 -18.56 2.11 -6.06
C GLN A 111 -20.00 2.34 -5.55
N VAL A 112 -20.19 2.56 -4.24
CA VAL A 112 -21.53 2.83 -3.67
C VAL A 112 -22.11 4.11 -4.28
N LEU A 113 -21.35 5.20 -4.32
CA LEU A 113 -21.80 6.48 -4.87
C LEU A 113 -22.19 6.36 -6.35
N PHE A 114 -21.39 5.64 -7.14
CA PHE A 114 -21.68 5.37 -8.54
C PHE A 114 -22.99 4.59 -8.70
N LEU A 115 -23.16 3.51 -7.95
CA LEU A 115 -24.35 2.64 -8.03
C LEU A 115 -25.63 3.33 -7.54
N THR A 116 -25.53 4.22 -6.56
CA THR A 116 -26.68 4.97 -6.07
C THR A 116 -26.95 6.25 -6.85
N GLY A 117 -26.06 6.65 -7.77
CA GLY A 117 -26.15 7.92 -8.49
C GLY A 117 -25.99 9.14 -7.59
N GLU A 118 -25.34 8.97 -6.45
CA GLU A 118 -25.18 10.01 -5.41
C GLU A 118 -23.80 10.70 -5.52
N GLY A 119 -23.56 11.71 -4.69
CA GLY A 119 -22.29 12.44 -4.70
C GLY A 119 -22.00 13.09 -6.06
N GLY A 120 -20.78 12.91 -6.58
CA GLY A 120 -20.37 13.46 -7.87
C GLY A 120 -21.14 12.92 -9.07
N TYR A 121 -21.92 11.83 -8.90
CA TYR A 121 -22.68 11.22 -9.99
C TYR A 121 -24.03 11.90 -10.27
N LYS A 122 -24.54 12.72 -9.34
CA LYS A 122 -25.85 13.38 -9.44
C LYS A 122 -26.02 14.28 -10.66
N GLU A 123 -24.92 14.86 -11.13
CA GLU A 123 -24.93 15.86 -12.19
C GLU A 123 -24.92 15.23 -13.59
N PHE A 124 -24.59 13.93 -13.69
CA PHE A 124 -24.50 13.24 -14.96
C PHE A 124 -25.89 12.81 -15.46
N LYS A 125 -26.20 13.21 -16.70
CA LYS A 125 -27.43 12.81 -17.41
C LYS A 125 -27.25 11.55 -18.25
N SER A 126 -26.01 11.07 -18.41
CA SER A 126 -25.65 9.90 -19.20
C SER A 126 -24.96 8.87 -18.31
N ALA A 127 -25.45 7.62 -18.35
CA ALA A 127 -24.85 6.51 -17.63
C ALA A 127 -23.41 6.23 -18.09
N GLN A 128 -23.12 6.43 -19.37
CA GLN A 128 -21.79 6.27 -19.95
C GLN A 128 -20.82 7.32 -19.41
N ALA A 129 -21.23 8.58 -19.34
CA ALA A 129 -20.40 9.64 -18.77
C ALA A 129 -20.14 9.43 -17.28
N ALA A 130 -21.16 9.02 -16.51
CA ALA A 130 -21.00 8.64 -15.12
C ALA A 130 -20.03 7.46 -14.93
N PHE A 131 -20.10 6.46 -15.83
CA PHE A 131 -19.19 5.32 -15.79
C PHE A 131 -17.74 5.71 -16.09
N ILE A 132 -17.49 6.54 -17.10
CA ILE A 132 -16.15 7.05 -17.41
C ILE A 132 -15.57 7.77 -16.18
N TYR A 133 -16.36 8.66 -15.58
CA TYR A 133 -15.96 9.38 -14.37
C TYR A 133 -15.64 8.43 -13.20
N PHE A 134 -16.44 7.39 -13.01
CA PHE A 134 -16.18 6.35 -11.99
C PHE A 134 -14.85 5.63 -12.20
N VAL A 135 -14.57 5.22 -13.44
CA VAL A 135 -13.32 4.55 -13.80
C VAL A 135 -12.13 5.47 -13.57
N GLU A 136 -12.21 6.72 -14.01
CA GLU A 136 -11.14 7.72 -13.83
C GLU A 136 -10.82 7.95 -12.35
N ARG A 137 -11.86 8.06 -11.50
CA ARG A 137 -11.64 8.22 -10.06
C ARG A 137 -11.01 6.99 -9.42
N CYS A 138 -11.44 5.79 -9.80
CA CYS A 138 -10.88 4.55 -9.28
C CYS A 138 -9.42 4.37 -9.71
N GLU A 139 -9.12 4.48 -11.00
CA GLU A 139 -7.76 4.31 -11.53
C GLU A 139 -6.84 5.43 -11.04
N GLY A 140 -7.33 6.66 -10.90
CA GLY A 140 -6.54 7.75 -10.31
C GLY A 140 -6.14 7.49 -8.86
N ALA A 141 -7.05 6.93 -8.04
CA ALA A 141 -6.71 6.54 -6.66
C ALA A 141 -5.69 5.39 -6.61
N ILE A 142 -5.80 4.43 -7.54
CA ILE A 142 -4.85 3.33 -7.70
C ILE A 142 -3.47 3.85 -8.13
N GLU A 143 -3.42 4.79 -9.08
CA GLU A 143 -2.18 5.39 -9.57
C GLU A 143 -1.44 6.15 -8.47
N VAL A 144 -2.15 7.01 -7.72
CA VAL A 144 -1.58 7.76 -6.60
C VAL A 144 -1.00 6.83 -5.55
N GLU A 145 -1.72 5.76 -5.21
CA GLU A 145 -1.23 4.77 -4.27
C GLU A 145 0.02 4.05 -4.82
N ASN A 146 -0.01 3.57 -6.06
CA ASN A 146 1.12 2.87 -6.68
C ASN A 146 2.37 3.77 -6.68
N ALA A 147 2.23 5.05 -7.02
CA ALA A 147 3.32 6.02 -6.98
C ALA A 147 3.88 6.18 -5.55
N SER A 148 3.00 6.27 -4.54
CA SER A 148 3.41 6.32 -3.14
C SER A 148 4.20 5.07 -2.74
N THR A 149 3.77 3.88 -3.16
CA THR A 149 4.43 2.62 -2.83
C THR A 149 5.77 2.47 -3.54
N LEU A 150 5.85 2.84 -4.82
CA LEU A 150 7.11 2.83 -5.58
C LEU A 150 8.15 3.77 -4.95
N ASN A 151 7.75 4.98 -4.55
CA ASN A 151 8.66 5.94 -3.90
C ASN A 151 9.32 5.34 -2.64
N VAL A 152 8.53 4.65 -1.79
CA VAL A 152 9.07 3.99 -0.59
C VAL A 152 10.02 2.84 -0.96
N MET A 153 9.71 2.06 -1.99
CA MET A 153 10.59 0.97 -2.44
C MET A 153 11.91 1.49 -3.03
N THR A 154 11.88 2.59 -3.77
CA THR A 154 13.09 3.23 -4.32
C THR A 154 13.99 3.76 -3.19
N LEU A 155 13.40 4.42 -2.18
CA LEU A 155 14.15 4.86 -1.00
C LEU A 155 14.80 3.68 -0.25
N ALA A 156 14.06 2.56 -0.13
CA ALA A 156 14.60 1.35 0.49
C ALA A 156 15.75 0.71 -0.31
N GLN A 157 15.70 0.74 -1.65
CA GLN A 157 16.78 0.24 -2.51
C GLN A 157 18.05 1.08 -2.37
N GLN A 158 17.94 2.41 -2.38
CA GLN A 158 19.09 3.31 -2.24
C GLN A 158 19.78 3.15 -0.87
N GLY A 159 19.01 2.98 0.21
CA GLY A 159 19.56 2.68 1.53
C GLY A 159 20.31 1.34 1.60
N GLY A 160 19.84 0.33 0.85
CA GLY A 160 20.50 -0.98 0.76
C GLY A 160 21.79 -0.97 -0.07
N GLU A 161 21.88 -0.11 -1.09
CA GLU A 161 23.08 0.04 -1.92
C GLU A 161 24.19 0.82 -1.21
N ALA A 162 23.84 1.87 -0.45
CA ALA A 162 24.81 2.61 0.36
C ALA A 162 25.50 1.73 1.42
N SER A 163 24.77 0.77 2.00
CA SER A 163 25.30 -0.19 2.98
C SER A 163 26.19 -1.28 2.38
N LYS A 164 26.19 -1.51 1.07
CA LYS A 164 27.04 -2.53 0.41
C LYS A 164 28.38 -1.97 -0.06
N ASN A 165 28.49 -0.66 -0.20
CA ASN A 165 29.68 0.03 -0.73
C ASN A 165 30.51 0.74 0.37
N SER A 166 30.20 0.50 1.65
CA SER A 166 30.93 1.00 2.83
C SER A 166 31.52 -0.14 3.63
#